data_AF-A0A1W0WP09-F1
#
_entry.id   AF-A0A1W0WP09-F1
#
_cell.length_a   1.000
_cell.length_b   1.000
_cell.length_c   1.000
_cell.angle_alpha   90.00
_cell.angle_beta   90.00
_cell.angle_gamma   90.00
#
_symmetry.space_group_name_H-M   'P 1'
#
loop_
_entity.id
_entity.type
_entity.pdbx_description
1 polymer ?
#
loop_
_entity_poly.entity_id
_entity_poly.type
_entity_poly.pdbx_seq_one_letter_code
_entity_poly.pdbx_strand_id
1 'polypeptide(L)'
;MINRLFLLGICVLASLSVFAEGLVRNHPEEEQHFISGSLSKMERLLMSSLKASSEKSKPTTDDRRRLGHFSWSSCGGTSDAFHIANLTLSPDPIKLGNPIKITASGQITLELGSPIEVDVQVQKKVFVWVSLPCVDDLGSCNYPDVCARLPPPPCPQPLIEANLPCTCPIPTGTYAVKDLEVEFDTRKFPGWLTEGDFKAHIEMKKGGQSFACYDVELNIIS
;
A
#
# COMPACT_ATOMS: atom_id res chain seq x y z
N MET A 1 -0.06 -11.94 20.03
CA MET A 1 -0.06 -12.92 18.91
C MET A 1 -0.65 -12.21 17.71
N ILE A 2 0.18 -11.68 16.82
CA ILE A 2 -0.24 -10.77 15.74
C ILE A 2 -0.05 -11.48 14.39
N ASN A 3 -1.14 -11.48 13.63
CA ASN A 3 -1.38 -12.26 12.43
C ASN A 3 -0.42 -11.87 11.31
N ARG A 4 0.45 -12.81 10.92
CA ARG A 4 1.43 -12.62 9.84
C ARG A 4 0.76 -13.06 8.54
N LEU A 5 0.18 -12.15 7.79
CA LEU A 5 -0.30 -12.43 6.44
C LEU A 5 0.04 -11.26 5.53
N PHE A 6 1.13 -11.37 4.79
CA PHE A 6 1.48 -10.39 3.77
C PHE A 6 2.26 -11.14 2.71
N LEU A 7 1.69 -11.42 1.53
CA LEU A 7 2.46 -11.84 0.33
C LEU A 7 1.69 -12.09 -0.98
N LEU A 8 0.36 -12.04 -1.08
CA LEU A 8 -0.28 -11.75 -2.39
C LEU A 8 -0.72 -10.32 -2.60
N GLY A 9 -0.76 -9.57 -1.51
CA GLY A 9 -0.84 -8.14 -1.59
C GLY A 9 0.47 -7.50 -1.99
N ILE A 10 1.53 -8.18 -2.39
CA ILE A 10 2.79 -7.45 -2.62
C ILE A 10 2.72 -6.43 -3.75
N CYS A 11 1.73 -6.50 -4.64
CA CYS A 11 1.55 -5.44 -5.64
C CYS A 11 0.31 -4.56 -5.41
N VAL A 12 -0.62 -5.04 -4.59
CA VAL A 12 -1.91 -4.39 -4.30
C VAL A 12 -1.92 -3.80 -2.88
N LEU A 13 -1.34 -4.55 -1.95
CA LEU A 13 -0.86 -4.10 -0.66
C LEU A 13 0.52 -3.41 -0.74
N ALA A 14 1.35 -3.44 -1.78
CA ALA A 14 2.42 -2.41 -1.84
C ALA A 14 1.85 -0.97 -1.78
N SER A 15 0.57 -0.76 -2.14
CA SER A 15 -0.18 0.46 -1.83
C SER A 15 -0.88 0.48 -0.46
N LEU A 16 -1.18 -0.68 0.16
CA LEU A 16 -2.00 -0.81 1.38
C LEU A 16 -1.28 -1.42 2.61
N SER A 17 -0.31 -2.33 2.46
CA SER A 17 0.65 -2.81 3.46
C SER A 17 1.84 -1.88 3.70
N VAL A 18 2.07 -0.88 2.85
CA VAL A 18 2.84 0.31 3.28
C VAL A 18 2.21 0.91 4.52
N PHE A 19 0.89 0.79 4.69
CA PHE A 19 0.24 1.20 5.94
C PHE A 19 0.32 0.18 7.08
N ALA A 20 0.76 -1.05 6.82
CA ALA A 20 0.76 -2.13 7.80
C ALA A 20 2.16 -2.48 8.32
N GLU A 21 3.23 -2.32 7.52
CA GLU A 21 4.60 -2.61 7.96
C GLU A 21 5.16 -1.58 8.95
N GLY A 22 4.63 -0.35 8.95
CA GLY A 22 4.92 0.64 9.99
C GLY A 22 4.35 0.31 11.37
N LEU A 23 3.48 -0.69 11.47
CA LEU A 23 2.73 -1.02 12.69
C LEU A 23 3.13 -2.37 13.30
N VAL A 24 4.17 -3.01 12.75
CA VAL A 24 4.69 -4.32 13.16
C VAL A 24 6.20 -4.29 13.39
N ARG A 25 6.79 -3.15 13.79
CA ARG A 25 8.09 -3.19 14.48
C ARG A 25 7.85 -3.62 15.93
N ASN A 26 8.05 -4.92 16.19
CA ASN A 26 8.20 -5.43 17.56
C ASN A 26 9.46 -4.81 18.19
N HIS A 27 9.31 -3.68 18.87
CA HIS A 27 10.16 -3.32 19.99
C HIS A 27 9.40 -3.69 21.28
N PRO A 28 10.04 -4.30 22.29
CA PRO A 28 9.37 -4.66 23.54
C PRO A 28 8.83 -3.42 24.26
N GLU A 29 7.53 -3.44 24.62
CA GLU A 29 6.82 -2.62 25.61
C GLU A 29 7.21 -1.13 25.77
N GLU A 30 7.09 -0.32 24.71
CA GLU A 30 7.12 1.17 24.83
C GLU A 30 6.11 1.89 23.90
N GLU A 31 4.98 1.25 23.56
CA GLU A 31 4.13 1.63 22.40
C GLU A 31 3.17 2.84 22.59
N GLN A 32 2.87 3.32 23.81
CA GLN A 32 1.86 4.39 23.96
C GLN A 32 2.40 5.81 23.75
N HIS A 33 3.68 6.06 24.03
CA HIS A 33 4.27 7.40 23.85
C HIS A 33 4.72 7.67 22.41
N PHE A 34 5.08 6.63 21.65
CA PHE A 34 5.66 6.76 20.32
C PHE A 34 4.63 7.10 19.22
N ILE A 35 3.46 6.45 19.24
CA ILE A 35 2.40 6.66 18.24
C ILE A 35 1.83 8.10 18.31
N SER A 36 1.69 8.66 19.52
CA SER A 36 1.28 10.06 19.71
C SER A 36 2.26 11.06 19.07
N GLY A 37 3.57 10.77 19.16
CA GLY A 37 4.62 11.58 18.55
C GLY A 37 4.54 11.61 17.02
N SER A 38 4.39 10.44 16.40
CA SER A 38 4.29 10.27 14.94
C SER A 38 3.02 10.93 14.36
N LEU A 39 1.88 10.75 15.03
CA LEU A 39 0.61 11.41 14.72
C LEU A 39 0.75 12.94 14.65
N SER A 40 1.29 13.53 15.71
CA SER A 40 1.46 14.98 15.79
C SER A 40 2.38 15.53 14.68
N LYS A 41 3.35 14.73 14.22
CA LYS A 41 4.28 15.11 13.16
C LYS A 41 3.57 15.13 11.81
N MET A 42 2.80 14.08 11.49
CA MET A 42 2.06 14.02 10.22
C MET A 42 0.98 15.09 10.14
N GLU A 43 0.23 15.32 11.21
CA GLU A 43 -0.78 16.38 11.27
C GLU A 43 -0.17 17.77 11.04
N ARG A 44 0.98 18.06 11.69
CA ARG A 44 1.73 19.30 11.44
C ARG A 44 2.17 19.42 9.99
N LEU A 45 2.64 18.32 9.38
CA LEU A 45 3.10 18.30 7.99
C LEU A 45 1.93 18.53 7.03
N LEU A 46 0.80 17.84 7.20
CA LEU A 46 -0.42 18.05 6.43
C LEU A 46 -0.89 19.50 6.52
N MET A 47 -0.96 20.06 7.73
CA MET A 47 -1.34 21.46 7.95
C MET A 47 -0.35 22.45 7.33
N SER A 48 0.94 22.13 7.29
CA SER A 48 1.95 22.96 6.62
C SER A 48 1.81 22.93 5.09
N SER A 49 1.55 21.77 4.50
CA SER A 49 1.35 21.60 3.07
C SER A 49 0.07 22.27 2.57
N LEU A 50 -1.00 22.25 3.39
CA LEU A 50 -2.24 22.98 3.09
C LEU A 50 -2.02 24.49 3.07
N LYS A 51 -1.26 25.04 4.04
CA LYS A 51 -0.90 26.47 4.04
C LYS A 51 -0.10 26.85 2.79
N ALA A 52 0.89 26.03 2.42
CA ALA A 52 1.68 26.25 1.21
C ALA A 52 0.87 26.15 -0.10
N SER A 53 -0.16 25.29 -0.13
CA SER A 53 -1.01 25.09 -1.31
C SER A 53 -2.06 26.20 -1.48
N SER A 54 -2.54 26.77 -0.37
CA SER A 54 -3.52 27.87 -0.39
C SER A 54 -3.01 29.15 -1.07
N GLU A 55 -1.69 29.33 -1.18
CA GLU A 55 -1.10 30.51 -1.84
C GLU A 55 -0.89 30.31 -3.35
N LYS A 56 -1.13 29.12 -3.93
CA LYS A 56 -0.60 28.80 -5.26
C LYS A 56 -1.52 28.13 -6.29
N SER A 57 -2.74 27.69 -5.99
CA SER A 57 -3.52 26.92 -6.99
C SER A 57 -4.97 27.38 -7.21
N LYS A 58 -5.34 27.50 -8.50
CA LYS A 58 -6.73 27.53 -8.98
C LYS A 58 -7.22 26.07 -9.02
N PRO A 59 -8.29 25.70 -8.30
CA PRO A 59 -8.72 24.29 -8.22
C PRO A 59 -9.14 23.78 -9.60
N THR A 60 -8.57 22.64 -10.01
CA THR A 60 -8.95 21.95 -11.24
C THR A 60 -10.26 21.18 -11.03
N THR A 61 -10.92 20.76 -12.11
CA THR A 61 -12.21 20.05 -12.02
C THR A 61 -12.08 18.68 -11.33
N ASP A 62 -10.90 18.07 -11.36
CA ASP A 62 -10.58 16.80 -10.69
C ASP A 62 -10.49 16.94 -9.15
N ASP A 63 -10.04 18.11 -8.68
CA ASP A 63 -9.93 18.40 -7.24
C ASP A 63 -11.29 18.41 -6.51
N ARG A 64 -12.42 18.48 -7.24
CA ARG A 64 -13.77 18.55 -6.63
C ARG A 64 -14.55 17.24 -6.55
N ARG A 65 -14.18 16.18 -7.27
CA ARG A 65 -14.91 14.89 -7.20
C ARG A 65 -14.39 14.02 -6.07
N ARG A 66 -15.28 13.48 -5.24
CA ARG A 66 -14.94 12.35 -4.38
C ARG A 66 -14.68 11.13 -5.25
N LEU A 67 -13.73 10.28 -4.87
CA LEU A 67 -13.57 8.99 -5.52
C LEU A 67 -14.82 8.15 -5.21
N GLY A 68 -15.52 7.75 -6.27
CA GLY A 68 -16.77 7.01 -6.13
C GLY A 68 -16.55 5.52 -5.84
N HIS A 69 -15.47 4.97 -6.39
CA HIS A 69 -15.15 3.54 -6.38
C HIS A 69 -13.65 3.34 -6.43
N PHE A 70 -13.21 2.19 -5.92
CA PHE A 70 -11.86 1.68 -6.13
C PHE A 70 -11.53 1.59 -7.62
N SER A 71 -10.36 2.07 -8.02
CA SER A 71 -9.84 1.91 -9.38
C SER A 71 -8.33 1.75 -9.37
N TRP A 72 -7.81 1.12 -10.43
CA TRP A 72 -6.38 0.95 -10.62
C TRP A 72 -6.07 0.89 -12.12
N SER A 73 -4.83 1.20 -12.47
CA SER A 73 -4.32 1.07 -13.85
C SER A 73 -2.82 0.80 -13.86
N SER A 74 -2.35 0.17 -14.93
CA SER A 74 -0.90 0.03 -15.17
C SER A 74 -0.35 1.33 -15.76
N CYS A 75 0.67 1.89 -15.11
CA CYS A 75 1.52 2.95 -15.66
C CYS A 75 2.81 2.40 -16.31
N GLY A 76 3.00 1.08 -16.23
CA GLY A 76 4.16 0.36 -16.74
C GLY A 76 4.11 0.05 -18.23
N GLY A 77 5.23 -0.49 -18.75
CA GLY A 77 5.34 -0.91 -20.14
C GLY A 77 4.72 -2.29 -20.39
N THR A 78 4.44 -2.62 -21.66
CA THR A 78 4.01 -3.98 -22.03
C THR A 78 5.12 -5.03 -21.92
N SER A 79 6.36 -4.59 -21.70
CA SER A 79 7.54 -5.44 -21.48
C SER A 79 7.85 -5.69 -20.01
N ASP A 80 7.06 -5.13 -19.10
CA ASP A 80 7.24 -5.26 -17.66
C ASP A 80 7.18 -6.73 -17.23
N ALA A 81 7.90 -7.09 -16.17
CA ALA A 81 7.99 -8.48 -15.73
C ALA A 81 6.76 -8.92 -14.92
N PHE A 82 5.97 -7.97 -14.44
CA PHE A 82 4.82 -8.25 -13.59
C PHE A 82 3.58 -7.46 -14.03
N HIS A 83 2.54 -8.21 -14.41
CA HIS A 83 1.29 -7.69 -14.94
C HIS A 83 0.09 -8.12 -14.10
N ILE A 84 -0.68 -7.15 -13.61
CA ILE A 84 -1.99 -7.40 -12.98
C ILE A 84 -3.04 -7.51 -14.08
N ALA A 85 -3.80 -8.60 -14.08
CA ALA A 85 -4.92 -8.83 -14.98
C ALA A 85 -6.25 -8.42 -14.36
N ASN A 86 -6.42 -8.69 -13.06
CA ASN A 86 -7.59 -8.28 -12.30
C ASN A 86 -7.19 -7.87 -10.90
N LEU A 87 -7.87 -6.87 -10.37
CA LEU A 87 -7.76 -6.46 -8.99
C LEU A 87 -9.08 -5.81 -8.56
N THR A 88 -9.68 -6.32 -7.49
CA THR A 88 -10.85 -5.76 -6.84
C THR A 88 -10.68 -5.79 -5.32
N LEU A 89 -11.28 -4.79 -4.66
CA LEU A 89 -11.36 -4.66 -3.22
C LEU A 89 -12.83 -4.67 -2.80
N SER A 90 -13.14 -5.32 -1.68
CA SER A 90 -14.48 -5.32 -1.11
C SER A 90 -14.40 -5.23 0.43
N PRO A 91 -15.22 -4.39 1.09
CA PRO A 91 -16.23 -3.51 0.49
C PRO A 91 -15.59 -2.33 -0.26
N ASP A 92 -16.33 -1.78 -1.22
CA ASP A 92 -16.01 -0.53 -1.92
C ASP A 92 -17.16 0.46 -1.72
N PRO A 93 -16.96 1.62 -1.06
CA PRO A 93 -15.70 2.08 -0.47
C PRO A 93 -15.23 1.21 0.70
N ILE A 94 -13.92 1.26 0.98
CA ILE A 94 -13.31 0.49 2.06
C ILE A 94 -13.84 1.00 3.40
N LYS A 95 -14.36 0.10 4.22
CA LYS A 95 -14.85 0.43 5.55
C LYS A 95 -13.84 0.04 6.63
N LEU A 96 -13.39 1.01 7.41
CA LEU A 96 -12.53 0.78 8.55
C LEU A 96 -13.18 -0.16 9.58
N GLY A 97 -12.36 -1.01 10.18
CA GLY A 97 -12.79 -1.95 11.22
C GLY A 97 -13.47 -3.20 10.68
N ASN A 98 -13.71 -3.27 9.37
CA ASN A 98 -14.17 -4.47 8.70
C ASN A 98 -13.01 -5.16 7.96
N PRO A 99 -13.04 -6.50 7.83
CA PRO A 99 -12.13 -7.22 6.94
C PRO A 99 -12.29 -6.72 5.49
N ILE A 100 -11.17 -6.58 4.79
CA ILE A 100 -11.14 -6.27 3.36
C ILE A 100 -10.89 -7.58 2.60
N LYS A 101 -11.74 -7.88 1.63
CA LYS A 101 -11.56 -8.97 0.67
C LYS A 101 -10.83 -8.46 -0.56
N ILE A 102 -9.76 -9.14 -0.91
CA ILE A 102 -8.95 -8.84 -2.10
C ILE A 102 -9.10 -9.98 -3.08
N THR A 103 -9.55 -9.67 -4.30
CA THR A 103 -9.46 -10.61 -5.43
C THR A 103 -8.49 -10.03 -6.43
N ALA A 104 -7.43 -10.77 -6.73
CA ALA A 104 -6.38 -10.32 -7.64
C ALA A 104 -5.90 -11.48 -8.51
N SER A 105 -5.54 -11.19 -9.76
CA SER A 105 -4.83 -12.11 -10.62
C SER A 105 -3.81 -11.38 -11.47
N GLY A 106 -2.74 -12.07 -11.82
CA GLY A 106 -1.66 -11.50 -12.59
C GLY A 106 -0.63 -12.53 -13.03
N GLN A 107 0.37 -12.06 -13.74
CA GLN A 107 1.43 -12.89 -14.29
C GLN A 107 2.80 -12.27 -13.96
N ILE A 108 3.72 -13.15 -13.56
CA ILE A 108 5.15 -12.86 -13.45
C ILE A 108 5.85 -13.59 -14.60
N THR A 109 6.53 -12.85 -15.46
CA THR A 109 7.20 -13.37 -16.67
C THR A 109 8.70 -13.57 -16.47
N LEU A 110 9.28 -13.02 -15.39
CA LEU A 110 10.68 -13.20 -15.00
C LEU A 110 10.79 -13.51 -13.51
N GLU A 111 11.68 -14.42 -13.12
CA GLU A 111 11.94 -14.71 -11.71
C GLU A 111 12.44 -13.46 -10.96
N LEU A 112 11.71 -13.06 -9.92
CA LEU A 112 11.99 -11.85 -9.14
C LEU A 112 12.75 -12.23 -7.85
N GLY A 113 14.07 -12.20 -7.93
CA GLY A 113 14.96 -12.30 -6.77
C GLY A 113 15.39 -10.95 -6.20
N SER A 114 15.87 -10.96 -4.95
CA SER A 114 16.44 -9.80 -4.23
C SER A 114 17.61 -9.15 -5.00
N PRO A 115 17.81 -7.82 -4.86
CA PRO A 115 16.90 -6.88 -4.23
C PRO A 115 15.73 -6.51 -5.14
N ILE A 116 14.55 -6.38 -4.55
CA ILE A 116 13.38 -5.79 -5.23
C ILE A 116 13.07 -4.46 -4.56
N GLU A 117 13.34 -3.38 -5.26
CA GLU A 117 13.04 -2.03 -4.79
C GLU A 117 11.58 -1.69 -5.10
N VAL A 118 10.87 -1.06 -4.16
CA VAL A 118 9.50 -0.59 -4.34
C VAL A 118 9.43 0.87 -3.92
N ASP A 119 9.15 1.75 -4.88
CA ASP A 119 8.85 3.15 -4.67
C ASP A 119 7.34 3.35 -4.57
N VAL A 120 6.90 3.96 -3.48
CA VAL A 120 5.49 4.27 -3.26
C VAL A 120 5.33 5.77 -3.04
N GLN A 121 4.40 6.37 -3.76
CA GLN A 121 3.99 7.75 -3.58
C GLN A 121 2.51 7.78 -3.26
N VAL A 122 2.13 8.36 -2.13
CA VAL A 122 0.74 8.40 -1.68
C VAL A 122 0.28 9.85 -1.53
N GLN A 123 -0.91 10.13 -2.02
CA GLN A 123 -1.58 11.41 -1.85
C GLN A 123 -2.92 11.22 -1.15
N LYS A 124 -3.26 12.14 -0.24
CA LYS A 124 -4.57 12.22 0.40
C LYS A 124 -5.29 13.49 -0.05
N LYS A 125 -6.59 13.39 -0.29
CA LYS A 125 -7.45 14.55 -0.52
C LYS A 125 -7.93 15.15 0.80
N VAL A 126 -7.54 16.39 1.07
CA VAL A 126 -8.03 17.17 2.24
C VAL A 126 -8.74 18.44 1.79
N PHE A 127 -8.36 19.00 0.63
CA PHE A 127 -9.06 20.03 -0.17
C PHE A 127 -8.47 20.04 -1.59
N VAL A 128 -7.16 19.88 -1.64
CA VAL A 128 -6.35 19.49 -2.80
C VAL A 128 -5.72 18.12 -2.50
N TRP A 129 -5.11 17.51 -3.50
CA TRP A 129 -4.24 16.34 -3.32
C TRP A 129 -2.95 16.73 -2.62
N VAL A 130 -2.69 16.16 -1.44
CA VAL A 130 -1.50 16.42 -0.63
C VAL A 130 -0.68 15.15 -0.54
N SER A 131 0.59 15.21 -0.96
CA SER A 131 1.52 14.10 -0.81
C SER A 131 1.80 13.80 0.66
N LEU A 132 1.68 12.54 1.03
CA LEU A 132 1.95 12.04 2.37
C LEU A 132 3.42 11.65 2.46
N PRO A 133 4.24 12.29 3.32
CA PRO A 133 5.63 11.92 3.48
C PRO A 133 5.78 10.50 4.05
N CYS A 134 6.95 9.89 3.88
CA CYS A 134 7.29 8.66 4.59
C CYS A 134 7.46 8.94 6.09
N VAL A 135 6.62 8.33 6.92
CA VAL A 135 6.75 8.36 8.38
C VAL A 135 6.50 6.96 8.90
N ASP A 136 7.49 6.41 9.61
CA ASP A 136 7.44 5.06 10.17
C ASP A 136 7.05 4.00 9.15
N ASP A 137 7.68 4.02 7.96
CA ASP A 137 7.36 3.12 6.84
C ASP A 137 5.91 3.29 6.29
N LEU A 138 5.18 4.36 6.61
CA LEU A 138 3.85 4.70 6.07
C LEU A 138 3.90 5.94 5.16
N GLY A 139 3.12 5.96 4.07
CA GLY A 139 3.01 7.10 3.16
C GLY A 139 3.89 6.96 1.91
N SER A 140 4.50 8.06 1.45
CA SER A 140 5.37 8.03 0.26
C SER A 140 6.78 7.57 0.63
N CYS A 141 7.01 6.26 0.63
CA CYS A 141 8.26 5.62 1.05
C CYS A 141 8.96 4.90 -0.10
N ASN A 142 10.29 4.80 -0.01
CA ASN A 142 11.11 3.91 -0.83
C ASN A 142 11.51 2.70 0.02
N TYR A 143 11.25 1.50 -0.51
CA TYR A 143 11.62 0.22 0.09
C TYR A 143 12.73 -0.39 -0.75
N PRO A 144 14.00 -0.32 -0.30
CA PRO A 144 15.14 -0.71 -1.13
C PRO A 144 15.21 -2.21 -1.40
N ASP A 145 14.65 -3.03 -0.51
CA ASP A 145 14.50 -4.47 -0.74
C ASP A 145 13.29 -5.04 0.01
N VAL A 146 12.20 -5.31 -0.70
CA VAL A 146 11.04 -6.00 -0.13
C VAL A 146 11.28 -7.50 0.09
N CYS A 147 12.26 -8.11 -0.58
CA CYS A 147 12.62 -9.51 -0.32
C CYS A 147 13.18 -9.71 1.09
N ALA A 148 13.88 -8.71 1.62
CA ALA A 148 14.41 -8.74 2.98
C ALA A 148 13.32 -8.62 4.06
N ARG A 149 12.10 -8.23 3.69
CA ARG A 149 10.95 -8.05 4.58
C ARG A 149 10.04 -9.28 4.63
N LEU A 150 10.30 -10.28 3.80
CA LEU A 150 9.49 -11.50 3.74
C LEU A 150 9.65 -12.35 5.00
N PRO A 151 8.58 -13.02 5.47
CA PRO A 151 8.64 -13.91 6.61
C PRO A 151 9.54 -15.12 6.32
N PRO A 152 10.23 -15.66 7.34
CA PRO A 152 10.94 -16.92 7.18
C PRO A 152 9.93 -18.07 6.97
N PRO A 153 10.33 -19.15 6.27
CA PRO A 153 9.53 -20.37 6.19
C PRO A 153 9.24 -20.96 7.59
N PRO A 154 8.08 -21.58 7.81
CA PRO A 154 6.99 -21.81 6.85
C PRO A 154 6.17 -20.55 6.54
N CYS A 155 5.60 -20.47 5.33
CA CYS A 155 4.73 -19.36 4.95
C CYS A 155 3.55 -19.24 5.93
N PRO A 156 3.19 -18.04 6.36
CA PRO A 156 2.07 -17.93 7.29
C PRO A 156 0.71 -17.90 6.55
N GLN A 157 -0.36 -18.25 7.24
CA GLN A 157 -1.72 -18.17 6.69
C GLN A 157 -2.15 -16.74 6.48
N PRO A 158 -3.09 -16.47 5.55
CA PRO A 158 -3.61 -17.30 4.44
C PRO A 158 -2.73 -17.48 3.18
N LEU A 159 -1.40 -17.29 3.22
CA LEU A 159 -0.58 -17.49 2.01
C LEU A 159 -0.49 -18.94 1.57
N ILE A 160 -0.42 -19.84 2.55
CA ILE A 160 -0.44 -21.28 2.30
C ILE A 160 -1.74 -21.64 1.58
N GLU A 161 -2.88 -21.20 2.10
CA GLU A 161 -4.20 -21.49 1.52
C GLU A 161 -4.36 -20.93 0.10
N ALA A 162 -3.81 -19.75 -0.15
CA ALA A 162 -3.82 -19.13 -1.47
C ALA A 162 -2.72 -19.65 -2.42
N ASN A 163 -1.86 -20.58 -1.97
CA ASN A 163 -0.74 -21.16 -2.71
C ASN A 163 0.26 -20.11 -3.25
N LEU A 164 0.72 -19.23 -2.36
CA LEU A 164 1.51 -18.05 -2.74
C LEU A 164 2.93 -18.14 -2.23
N PRO A 165 3.91 -17.72 -3.05
CA PRO A 165 5.29 -17.66 -2.60
C PRO A 165 5.39 -16.65 -1.46
N CYS A 166 6.02 -17.06 -0.36
CA CYS A 166 6.32 -16.19 0.78
C CYS A 166 7.81 -15.88 0.92
N THR A 167 8.62 -16.28 -0.06
CA THR A 167 10.08 -16.18 -0.04
C THR A 167 10.57 -15.71 -1.38
N CYS A 168 11.69 -15.01 -1.39
CA CYS A 168 12.43 -14.76 -2.62
C CYS A 168 13.40 -15.91 -2.92
N PRO A 169 13.67 -16.20 -4.20
CA PRO A 169 13.10 -15.56 -5.38
C PRO A 169 11.64 -15.95 -5.64
N ILE A 170 10.85 -15.02 -6.17
CA ILE A 170 9.47 -15.27 -6.61
C ILE A 170 9.52 -15.87 -8.03
N PRO A 171 9.03 -17.10 -8.23
CA PRO A 171 9.13 -17.76 -9.53
C PRO A 171 8.24 -17.11 -10.59
N THR A 172 8.48 -17.44 -11.85
CA THR A 172 7.57 -17.09 -12.93
C THR A 172 6.27 -17.88 -12.83
N GLY A 173 5.15 -17.27 -13.18
CA GLY A 173 3.88 -17.98 -13.20
C GLY A 173 2.67 -17.05 -13.23
N THR A 174 1.50 -17.67 -13.29
CA THR A 174 0.23 -16.99 -13.10
C THR A 174 -0.19 -17.15 -11.64
N TYR A 175 -0.51 -16.03 -11.01
CA TYR A 175 -0.94 -15.97 -9.63
C TYR A 175 -2.37 -15.47 -9.59
N ALA A 176 -3.18 -16.08 -8.72
CA ALA A 176 -4.55 -15.66 -8.52
C ALA A 176 -4.96 -15.91 -7.08
N VAL A 177 -5.74 -14.98 -6.53
CA VAL A 177 -6.45 -15.16 -5.28
C VAL A 177 -7.84 -14.58 -5.40
N LYS A 178 -8.76 -15.24 -4.71
CA LYS A 178 -10.15 -14.82 -4.63
C LYS A 178 -10.51 -14.63 -3.17
N ASP A 179 -11.10 -13.47 -2.89
CA ASP A 179 -11.65 -13.09 -1.59
C ASP A 179 -10.67 -13.31 -0.43
N LEU A 180 -9.39 -12.97 -0.64
CA LEU A 180 -8.38 -12.99 0.43
C LEU A 180 -8.78 -11.95 1.47
N GLU A 181 -9.18 -12.43 2.65
CA GLU A 181 -9.53 -11.55 3.76
C GLU A 181 -8.27 -11.05 4.46
N VAL A 182 -8.15 -9.72 4.52
CA VAL A 182 -7.10 -9.00 5.25
C VAL A 182 -7.76 -8.13 6.29
N GLU A 183 -7.39 -8.35 7.53
CA GLU A 183 -7.82 -7.51 8.65
C GLU A 183 -6.75 -6.49 8.98
N PHE A 184 -7.15 -5.23 9.04
CA PHE A 184 -6.28 -4.15 9.51
C PHE A 184 -6.66 -3.79 10.94
N ASP A 185 -5.68 -3.75 11.84
CA ASP A 185 -5.92 -3.22 13.18
C ASP A 185 -6.02 -1.69 13.10
N THR A 186 -7.24 -1.19 12.91
CA THR A 186 -7.52 0.24 12.77
C THR A 186 -7.20 1.04 14.03
N ARG A 187 -7.01 0.41 15.20
CA ARG A 187 -6.51 1.10 16.40
C ARG A 187 -5.06 1.55 16.25
N LYS A 188 -4.31 0.89 15.37
CA LYS A 188 -2.94 1.24 15.04
C LYS A 188 -2.86 2.23 13.89
N PHE A 189 -3.96 2.48 13.18
CA PHE A 189 -3.97 3.45 12.10
C PHE A 189 -3.88 4.86 12.69
N PRO A 190 -2.94 5.67 12.22
CA PRO A 190 -2.91 7.04 12.65
C PRO A 190 -4.17 7.78 12.15
N GLY A 191 -4.68 8.76 12.90
CA GLY A 191 -5.93 9.48 12.61
C GLY A 191 -5.98 10.18 11.24
N TRP A 192 -4.83 10.40 10.60
CA TRP A 192 -4.77 10.92 9.22
C TRP A 192 -5.07 9.86 8.16
N LEU A 193 -4.97 8.57 8.47
CA LEU A 193 -5.18 7.45 7.55
C LEU A 193 -6.64 6.97 7.50
N THR A 194 -7.52 7.56 8.30
CA THR A 194 -8.80 6.91 8.63
C THR A 194 -9.90 7.13 7.60
N GLU A 195 -10.13 8.38 7.16
CA GLU A 195 -11.19 8.68 6.20
C GLU A 195 -10.69 9.59 5.08
N GLY A 196 -11.08 9.29 3.84
CA GLY A 196 -10.86 10.16 2.70
C GLY A 196 -10.53 9.44 1.39
N ASP A 197 -10.25 10.25 0.38
CA ASP A 197 -9.79 9.79 -0.93
C ASP A 197 -8.27 9.73 -0.96
N PHE A 198 -7.74 8.63 -1.50
CA PHE A 198 -6.32 8.37 -1.63
C PHE A 198 -5.96 8.03 -3.07
N LYS A 199 -4.80 8.52 -3.51
CA LYS A 199 -4.12 8.06 -4.72
C LYS A 199 -2.76 7.48 -4.33
N ALA A 200 -2.37 6.39 -4.96
CA ALA A 200 -1.05 5.81 -4.81
C ALA A 200 -0.44 5.54 -6.19
N HIS A 201 0.82 5.89 -6.35
CA HIS A 201 1.67 5.52 -7.49
C HIS A 201 2.76 4.58 -6.97
N ILE A 202 2.85 3.40 -7.56
CA ILE A 202 3.72 2.31 -7.11
C ILE A 202 4.62 1.90 -8.26
N GLU A 203 5.93 1.90 -8.05
CA GLU A 203 6.90 1.48 -9.04
C GLU A 203 7.81 0.41 -8.43
N MET A 204 8.00 -0.72 -9.13
CA MET A 204 8.88 -1.80 -8.69
C MET A 204 10.11 -1.86 -9.57
N LYS A 205 11.29 -1.87 -8.97
CA LYS A 205 12.57 -1.74 -9.64
C LYS A 205 13.52 -2.86 -9.25
N LYS A 206 14.37 -3.23 -10.21
CA LYS A 206 15.52 -4.12 -9.99
C LYS A 206 16.72 -3.56 -10.74
N GLY A 207 17.80 -3.26 -10.01
CA GLY A 207 18.99 -2.64 -10.61
C GLY A 207 18.69 -1.29 -11.27
N GLY A 208 17.74 -0.52 -10.73
CA GLY A 208 17.30 0.78 -11.27
C GLY A 208 16.36 0.70 -12.49
N GLN A 209 16.05 -0.51 -12.99
CA GLN A 209 15.08 -0.71 -14.06
C GLN A 209 13.72 -1.06 -13.49
N SER A 210 12.70 -0.29 -13.89
CA SER A 210 11.31 -0.58 -13.56
C SER A 210 10.86 -1.85 -14.27
N PHE A 211 10.21 -2.73 -13.54
CA PHE A 211 9.62 -3.96 -14.07
C PHE A 211 8.12 -4.09 -13.74
N ALA A 212 7.55 -3.11 -13.05
CA ALA A 212 6.11 -2.96 -12.83
C ALA A 212 5.78 -1.55 -12.37
N CYS A 213 4.65 -0.99 -12.81
CA CYS A 213 4.15 0.30 -12.35
C CYS A 213 2.61 0.31 -12.30
N TYR A 214 2.03 0.75 -11.18
CA TYR A 214 0.59 0.87 -11.00
C TYR A 214 0.16 2.16 -10.32
N ASP A 215 -0.91 2.75 -10.84
CA ASP A 215 -1.68 3.81 -10.19
C ASP A 215 -2.93 3.22 -9.55
N VAL A 216 -3.21 3.60 -8.31
CA VAL A 216 -4.35 3.12 -7.52
C VAL A 216 -5.11 4.31 -6.93
N GLU A 217 -6.42 4.29 -7.03
CA GLU A 217 -7.31 5.26 -6.40
C GLU A 217 -8.34 4.54 -5.53
N LEU A 218 -8.51 4.99 -4.28
CA LEU A 218 -9.45 4.37 -3.34
C LEU A 218 -10.06 5.39 -2.37
N ASN A 219 -11.24 5.04 -1.87
CA ASN A 219 -11.93 5.79 -0.83
C ASN A 219 -12.05 4.95 0.44
N ILE A 220 -11.72 5.54 1.59
CA ILE A 220 -11.86 4.92 2.91
C ILE A 220 -12.92 5.67 3.71
N ILE A 221 -13.83 4.92 4.33
CA ILE A 221 -14.90 5.40 5.21
C ILE A 221 -14.85 4.70 6.57
N SER A 222 -15.39 5.36 7.60
CA SER A 222 -15.56 4.78 8.96
C SER A 222 -16.89 4.06 9.14
#